data_AF-A0A3D5S1U6-F1
#
_entry.id   AF-A0A3D5S1U6-F1
#
_cell.length_a   1.000
_cell.length_b   1.000
_cell.length_c   1.000
_cell.angle_alpha   90.00
_cell.angle_beta   90.00
_cell.angle_gamma   90.00
#
_symmetry.space_group_name_H-M   'P 1'
#
loop_
_entity.id
_entity.type
_entity.pdbx_description
1 polymer ?
#
loop_
_entity_poly.entity_id
_entity_poly.type
_entity_poly.pdbx_seq_one_letter_code
_entity_poly.pdbx_strand_id
1 'polypeptide(L)' 'MIKKGDTVICVRHMPGYLTQGQDYVVTGLVYEDPYDHKNIAFIRVKYNGGHENGFRPNFFAKAEDNITSFVKRGCKDV' A
#
# COMPACT_ATOMS: atom_id res chain seq x y z
N MET A 1 8.09 -1.75 7.39
CA MET A 1 8.78 -1.03 6.30
C MET A 1 8.28 -1.55 4.96
N ILE A 2 7.73 -0.68 4.11
CA ILE A 2 7.21 -1.02 2.77
C ILE A 2 8.37 -1.24 1.80
N LYS A 3 8.33 -2.32 1.01
CA LYS A 3 9.35 -2.66 0.02
C LYS A 3 8.74 -2.69 -1.40
N LYS A 4 9.59 -2.53 -2.42
CA LYS A 4 9.20 -2.78 -3.81
C LYS A 4 8.79 -4.25 -3.96
N GLY A 5 7.63 -4.49 -4.57
CA GLY A 5 7.00 -5.79 -4.69
C GLY A 5 5.96 -6.09 -3.61
N ASP A 6 5.90 -5.31 -2.52
CA ASP A 6 4.88 -5.50 -1.49
C ASP A 6 3.49 -5.15 -2.04
N THR A 7 2.49 -5.90 -1.59
CA THR A 7 1.08 -5.54 -1.73
C THR A 7 0.67 -4.67 -0.54
N VAL A 8 0.13 -3.50 -0.84
CA VAL A 8 -0.35 -2.53 0.14
C VAL A 8 -1.82 -2.22 -0.13
N ILE A 9 -2.59 -2.04 0.93
CA ILE A 9 -4.02 -1.72 0.84
C ILE A 9 -4.16 -0.22 0.97
N CYS A 10 -4.87 0.41 0.04
CA CYS A 10 -5.16 1.83 0.16
C CYS A 10 -6.14 2.07 1.32
N VAL A 11 -5.75 2.87 2.30
CA VAL A 11 -6.57 3.21 3.46
C VAL A 11 -7.25 4.57 3.34
N ARG A 12 -6.91 5.34 2.30
CA ARG A 12 -7.39 6.71 2.10
C ARG A 12 -7.90 6.90 0.69
N HIS A 13 -9.21 7.10 0.54
CA HIS A 13 -9.82 7.28 -0.77
C HIS A 13 -9.34 8.58 -1.44
N MET A 14 -8.93 8.48 -2.70
CA MET A 14 -8.62 9.63 -3.56
C MET A 14 -9.33 9.43 -4.90
N PRO A 15 -10.43 10.15 -5.19
CA PRO A 15 -11.23 9.90 -6.38
C PRO A 15 -10.40 10.05 -7.65
N GLY A 16 -10.55 9.11 -8.59
CA GLY A 16 -9.81 9.05 -9.85
C GLY A 16 -8.42 8.40 -9.79
N TYR A 17 -7.88 8.16 -8.59
CA TYR A 17 -6.51 7.68 -8.41
C TYR A 17 -6.41 6.48 -7.46
N LEU A 18 -7.05 6.55 -6.29
CA LEU A 18 -6.99 5.54 -5.24
C LEU A 18 -8.37 5.15 -4.71
N THR A 19 -8.66 3.87 -4.76
CA THR A 19 -9.87 3.26 -4.18
C THR A 19 -9.53 2.71 -2.80
N GLN A 20 -10.24 3.18 -1.77
CA GLN A 20 -10.03 2.69 -0.40
C GLN A 20 -10.42 1.21 -0.29
N GLY A 21 -9.63 0.42 0.43
CA GLY A 21 -9.81 -1.02 0.58
C GLY A 21 -9.29 -1.84 -0.60
N GLN A 22 -8.81 -1.20 -1.67
CA GLN A 22 -8.25 -1.89 -2.82
C GLN A 22 -6.76 -2.22 -2.60
N ASP A 23 -6.34 -3.39 -3.08
CA ASP A 23 -4.95 -3.80 -3.14
C ASP A 23 -4.18 -3.12 -4.27
N TYR A 24 -2.99 -2.62 -3.95
CA TYR A 24 -2.04 -2.02 -4.86
C TYR A 24 -0.67 -2.66 -4.69
N VAL A 25 0.06 -2.83 -5.78
CA VAL A 25 1.43 -3.37 -5.74
C VAL A 25 2.43 -2.23 -5.83
N VAL A 26 3.40 -2.22 -4.91
CA VAL A 26 4.48 -1.23 -4.89
C VAL A 26 5.47 -1.55 -6.00
N THR A 27 5.60 -0.67 -6.99
CA THR A 27 6.52 -0.83 -8.11
C THR A 27 7.83 -0.05 -7.93
N GLY A 28 7.83 0.95 -7.05
CA GLY A 28 9.00 1.77 -6.77
C GLY A 28 8.91 2.51 -5.44
N LEU A 29 10.08 2.88 -4.92
CA LEU A 29 10.22 3.68 -3.71
C LEU A 29 11.05 4.91 -4.06
N VAL A 30 10.58 6.08 -3.64
CA VAL A 30 11.29 7.35 -3.76
C VAL A 30 11.63 7.79 -2.35
N TYR A 31 12.91 7.94 -2.06
CA TYR A 31 13.42 8.37 -0.76
C TYR A 31 13.57 9.88 -0.73
N GLU A 32 13.45 10.50 0.44
CA GLU A 32 13.69 11.95 0.59
C GLU A 32 15.14 12.29 0.32
N ASP A 33 16.04 11.43 0.80
CA ASP A 33 17.46 11.51 0.51
C ASP A 33 17.87 10.29 -0.33
N PRO A 34 18.51 10.48 -1.50
CA PRO A 34 18.91 9.37 -2.37
C PRO A 34 20.04 8.52 -1.77
N TYR A 35 20.76 9.01 -0.75
CA TYR A 35 21.85 8.32 -0.07
C TYR A 35 21.43 7.75 1.31
N ASP A 36 20.36 8.27 1.91
CA ASP A 36 19.78 7.76 3.17
C ASP A 36 18.40 7.11 2.94
N HIS A 37 18.40 5.77 2.81
CA HIS A 37 17.19 4.97 2.57
C HIS A 37 16.30 4.78 3.81
N LYS A 38 16.38 5.66 4.82
CA LYS A 38 15.55 5.55 6.03
C LYS A 38 14.16 6.16 5.84
N ASN A 39 14.06 7.24 5.07
CA ASN A 39 12.81 8.00 4.90
C ASN A 39 12.29 7.91 3.46
N ILE A 40 11.14 7.26 3.30
CA ILE A 40 10.44 7.16 2.02
C ILE A 40 9.58 8.41 1.84
N ALA A 41 9.92 9.22 0.84
CA ALA A 41 9.13 10.38 0.42
C ALA A 41 7.80 9.95 -0.23
N PHE A 42 7.89 9.05 -1.22
CA PHE A 42 6.76 8.57 -2.00
C PHE A 42 6.94 7.11 -2.37
N ILE A 43 5.83 6.38 -2.48
CA ILE A 43 5.79 5.04 -3.05
C ILE A 43 5.05 5.10 -4.39
N ARG A 44 5.62 4.44 -5.40
CA ARG A 44 4.95 4.21 -6.67
C ARG A 44 4.16 2.92 -6.56
N VAL A 45 2.88 3.00 -6.88
CA VAL A 45 1.98 1.86 -6.83
C VAL A 45 1.23 1.72 -8.14
N LYS A 46 0.85 0.50 -8.47
CA LYS A 46 -0.10 0.20 -9.55
C LYS A 46 -1.22 -0.70 -9.03
N TYR A 47 -2.42 -0.42 -9.52
CA TYR A 47 -3.51 -1.40 -9.50
C TYR A 47 -3.29 -2.38 -10.65
N ASN A 48 -3.79 -3.62 -10.55
CA ASN A 48 -3.52 -4.76 -11.45
C ASN A 48 -3.49 -4.41 -12.97
N GLY A 49 -2.31 -4.05 -13.51
CA GLY A 49 -2.12 -3.64 -14.91
C GLY A 49 -2.50 -2.18 -15.26
N GLY A 50 -2.89 -1.38 -14.27
CA GLY A 50 -3.19 0.04 -14.41
C GLY A 50 -1.96 0.95 -14.37
N HIS A 51 -2.20 2.26 -14.47
CA HIS A 51 -1.14 3.28 -14.44
C HIS A 51 -0.39 3.32 -13.10
N GLU A 52 0.93 3.43 -13.18
CA GLU A 52 1.79 3.68 -12.03
C GLU A 52 1.67 5.13 -11.58
N ASN A 53 1.33 5.33 -10.31
CA ASN A 53 1.23 6.65 -9.71
C ASN A 53 2.00 6.71 -8.39
N GLY A 54 2.62 7.86 -8.13
CA GLY A 54 3.40 8.11 -6.91
C GLY A 54 2.54 8.78 -5.84
N PHE A 55 2.48 8.19 -4.66
CA PHE A 55 1.73 8.71 -3.51
C PHE A 55 2.54 8.62 -2.23
N ARG A 56 2.12 9.35 -1.20
CA ARG A 56 2.78 9.23 0.11
C ARG A 56 2.46 7.86 0.74
N PRO A 57 3.41 7.24 1.45
CA PRO A 57 3.20 5.94 2.08
C PRO A 57 2.04 5.92 3.08
N ASN A 58 1.71 7.06 3.71
CA ASN A 58 0.59 7.18 4.66
C ASN A 58 -0.80 6.98 4.04
N PHE A 59 -0.93 6.92 2.71
CA PHE A 59 -2.18 6.58 2.04
C PHE A 59 -2.45 5.07 2.03
N PHE A 60 -1.47 4.26 2.45
CA PHE A 60 -1.52 2.81 2.36
C PHE A 60 -1.15 2.17 3.70
N ALA A 61 -1.75 1.02 3.97
CA ALA A 61 -1.34 0.11 5.02
C ALA A 61 -0.73 -1.14 4.38
N LYS A 62 0.23 -1.77 5.06
CA LYS A 62 0.71 -3.09 4.63
C LYS A 62 -0.42 -4.10 4.73
N ALA A 63 -0.60 -4.91 3.68
CA ALA A 63 -1.58 -6.00 3.71
C ALA A 63 -1.26 -7.01 4.83
N GLU A 64 0.03 -7.25 5.11
CA GLU A 64 0.51 -8.17 6.15
C GLU A 64 0.15 -7.73 7.58
N ASP A 65 0.04 -6.42 7.85
CA ASP A 65 -0.38 -5.88 9.16
C ASP A 65 -1.88 -6.10 9.42
N ASN A 66 -2.67 -6.40 8.37
CA ASN A 66 -4.11 -6.52 8.44
C ASN A 66 -4.61 -7.96 8.69
N ILE A 67 -3.72 -8.96 8.67
CA ILE A 67 -4.08 -10.36 8.94
C ILE A 67 -4.38 -10.60 10.43
N THR A 68 -3.90 -9.75 11.34
CA THR A 68 -4.12 -9.91 12.79
C THR A 68 -5.41 -9.27 13.33
N SER A 69 -6.15 -8.48 12.55
CA SER A 69 -7.42 -7.87 13.01
C SER A 69 -8.68 -8.26 12.23
N PHE A 70 -8.59 -8.66 10.95
CA PHE A 70 -9.78 -9.01 10.18
C PHE A 70 -10.08 -10.52 10.09
N VAL A 71 -9.12 -11.41 10.40
CA VAL A 71 -9.35 -12.88 10.38
C VAL A 71 -9.96 -13.41 11.70
N LYS A 72 -10.16 -12.57 12.72
CA LYS A 72 -10.87 -12.97 13.96
C LYS A 72 -12.38 -12.73 13.95
N ARG A 73 -12.96 -12.28 12.84
CA ARG A 73 -14.40 -11.96 12.75
C ARG A 73 -15.02 -12.49 11.46
N GLY A 74 -15.02 -13.81 11.28
CA GLY A 74 -15.71 -14.41 10.13
C GLY A 74 -15.44 -15.87 9.81
N CYS A 75 -14.80 -16.66 10.68
CA CYS A 75 -14.91 -18.12 10.60
C CYS A 75 -15.91 -18.56 11.66
N LYS A 76 -17.21 -18.48 11.33
CA LYS A 76 -18.25 -19.17 12.07
C LYS A 76 -18.80 -20.26 11.15
N ASP A 77 -18.14 -21.40 11.24
CA ASP A 77 -18.70 -22.72 10.98
C ASP A 77 -19.93 -22.86 11.91
N VAL A 78 -21.13 -22.79 11.35
CA VAL A 78 -22.37 -23.52 11.72
C VAL A 78 -23.38 -23.42 10.58
#